data_AF-A0A2H0S3K5-F1
#
_entry.id   AF-A0A2H0S3K5-F1
#
_cell.length_a   1.000
_cell.length_b   1.000
_cell.length_c   1.000
_cell.angle_alpha   90.00
_cell.angle_beta   90.00
_cell.angle_gamma   90.00
#
_symmetry.space_group_name_H-M   'P 1'
#
loop_
_entity.id
_entity.type
_entity.pdbx_description
1 polymer ?
#
loop_
_entity_poly.entity_id
_entity_poly.type
_entity_poly.pdbx_seq_one_letter_code
_entity_poly.pdbx_strand_id
1 'polypeptide(L)'
;HITWSVNSVCHTFGKRDFETTDASRNNWLIGLLGFGEGWHNNHHAFPTSAFHGLKWYQFDMSGIVIRTLEAVGLIWNVERVSEAAFIAQKQRVETMREAATRMRKDMYRRIANAKKELFESLEQRLDQTINERELLTATEQCEHAAARLEEIQKRIARAKNLKRQKILAYQQEVGELIQRTRKSLVPTS
;
A
#
# COMPACT_ATOMS: atom_id res chain seq x y z
N HIS A 1 -38.22 21.89 3.04
CA HIS A 1 -37.13 21.09 3.65
C HIS A 1 -36.91 19.75 2.95
N ILE A 2 -37.94 18.93 2.70
CA ILE A 2 -37.81 17.61 2.03
C ILE A 2 -37.18 17.71 0.62
N THR A 3 -37.59 18.68 -0.20
CA THR A 3 -37.08 18.84 -1.59
C THR A 3 -35.57 19.14 -1.67
N TRP A 4 -35.03 19.90 -0.73
CA TRP A 4 -33.58 20.20 -0.69
C TRP A 4 -32.78 18.98 -0.25
N SER A 5 -33.31 18.20 0.69
CA SER A 5 -32.73 16.92 1.11
C SER A 5 -32.71 15.91 -0.04
N VAL A 6 -33.76 15.87 -0.87
CA VAL A 6 -33.81 15.03 -2.08
C VAL A 6 -32.67 15.38 -3.04
N ASN A 7 -32.46 16.67 -3.33
CA ASN A 7 -31.41 17.11 -4.23
C ASN A 7 -30.01 16.71 -3.72
N SER A 8 -29.70 17.00 -2.45
CA SER A 8 -28.41 16.62 -1.85
C SER A 8 -28.18 15.11 -1.85
N VAL A 9 -29.21 14.32 -1.50
CA VAL A 9 -29.11 12.86 -1.44
C VAL A 9 -28.94 12.27 -2.84
N CYS A 10 -29.71 12.73 -3.83
CA CYS A 10 -29.65 12.21 -5.20
C CYS A 10 -28.38 12.64 -5.95
N HIS A 11 -27.67 13.70 -5.52
CA HIS A 11 -26.34 14.01 -6.05
C HIS A 11 -25.19 13.26 -5.35
N THR A 12 -25.44 12.70 -4.18
CA THR A 12 -24.41 12.01 -3.38
C THR A 12 -24.53 10.48 -3.48
N PHE A 13 -25.75 9.95 -3.40
CA PHE A 13 -26.02 8.53 -3.24
C PHE A 13 -27.01 8.02 -4.30
N GLY A 14 -26.63 6.93 -4.98
CA GLY A 14 -27.47 6.25 -5.95
C GLY A 14 -26.71 5.73 -7.17
N LYS A 15 -27.46 5.21 -8.13
CA LYS A 15 -26.94 4.69 -9.40
C LYS A 15 -26.98 5.76 -10.48
N ARG A 16 -25.97 5.80 -11.33
CA ARG A 16 -25.93 6.64 -12.52
C ARG A 16 -26.08 5.74 -13.74
N ASP A 17 -27.29 5.71 -14.26
CA ASP A 17 -27.67 4.86 -15.38
C ASP A 17 -27.43 5.54 -16.73
N PHE A 18 -27.40 6.88 -16.75
CA PHE A 18 -27.23 7.72 -17.93
C PHE A 18 -26.11 8.76 -17.75
N GLU A 19 -25.53 9.16 -18.88
CA GLU A 19 -24.52 10.21 -18.92
C GLU A 19 -25.18 11.58 -18.88
N THR A 20 -24.85 12.34 -17.83
CA THR A 20 -25.28 13.72 -17.59
C THR A 20 -24.05 14.60 -17.38
N THR A 21 -24.18 15.92 -17.40
CA THR A 21 -23.07 16.84 -17.12
C THR A 21 -22.76 17.00 -15.63
N ASP A 22 -23.69 16.58 -14.77
CA ASP A 22 -23.63 16.77 -13.33
C ASP A 22 -23.39 15.46 -12.56
N ALA A 23 -23.65 15.46 -11.25
CA ALA A 23 -23.50 14.29 -10.38
C ALA A 23 -24.83 13.61 -10.02
N SER A 24 -25.92 13.87 -10.76
CA SER A 24 -27.24 13.30 -10.47
C SER A 24 -27.24 11.76 -10.48
N ARG A 25 -28.00 11.17 -9.56
CA ARG A 25 -28.12 9.71 -9.37
C ARG A 25 -29.58 9.31 -9.11
N ASN A 26 -29.92 8.12 -9.57
CA ASN A 26 -31.16 7.42 -9.25
C ASN A 26 -31.05 6.79 -7.86
N ASN A 27 -31.95 7.17 -6.96
CA ASN A 27 -32.07 6.63 -5.61
C ASN A 27 -33.48 6.06 -5.40
N TRP A 28 -33.57 4.73 -5.27
CA TRP A 28 -34.86 4.03 -5.21
C TRP A 28 -35.66 4.35 -3.94
N LEU A 29 -34.98 4.57 -2.81
CA LEU A 29 -35.65 4.89 -1.54
C LEU A 29 -36.29 6.28 -1.63
N ILE A 30 -35.55 7.24 -2.20
CA ILE A 30 -36.08 8.57 -2.49
C ILE A 30 -37.13 8.52 -3.60
N GLY A 31 -37.01 7.62 -4.57
CA GLY A 31 -38.01 7.41 -5.61
C GLY A 31 -39.35 6.98 -5.01
N LEU A 32 -39.32 6.12 -4.01
CA LEU A 32 -40.52 5.67 -3.31
C LEU A 32 -41.09 6.74 -2.36
N LEU A 33 -40.26 7.28 -1.45
CA LEU A 33 -40.70 8.23 -0.42
C LEU A 33 -40.98 9.63 -0.97
N GLY A 34 -40.27 10.02 -2.02
CA GLY A 34 -40.41 11.28 -2.75
C GLY A 34 -41.28 11.15 -3.99
N PHE A 35 -42.09 10.11 -4.11
CA PHE A 35 -43.11 9.98 -5.16
C PHE A 35 -42.61 10.05 -6.62
N GLY A 36 -41.35 9.68 -6.88
CA GLY A 36 -40.74 9.67 -8.20
C GLY A 36 -39.50 10.58 -8.33
N GLU A 37 -39.34 11.55 -7.43
CA GLU A 37 -38.23 12.54 -7.45
C GLU A 37 -36.84 11.91 -7.28
N GLY A 38 -36.77 10.66 -6.80
CA GLY A 38 -35.52 9.92 -6.67
C GLY A 38 -34.93 9.42 -7.99
N TRP A 39 -35.66 9.45 -9.11
CA TRP A 39 -35.12 9.11 -10.44
C TRP A 39 -34.40 10.29 -11.07
N HIS A 40 -33.54 10.93 -10.28
CA HIS A 40 -32.94 12.22 -10.59
C HIS A 40 -31.98 12.15 -11.79
N ASN A 41 -31.23 11.06 -11.93
CA ASN A 41 -30.37 10.88 -13.10
C ASN A 41 -31.17 10.67 -14.38
N ASN A 42 -32.33 10.00 -14.32
CA ASN A 42 -33.22 9.90 -15.46
C ASN A 42 -33.71 11.29 -15.90
N HIS A 43 -34.18 12.09 -14.95
CA HIS A 43 -34.68 13.44 -15.20
C HIS A 43 -33.61 14.34 -15.82
N HIS A 44 -32.38 14.32 -15.28
CA HIS A 44 -31.29 15.12 -15.81
C HIS A 44 -30.77 14.63 -17.18
N ALA A 45 -30.94 13.34 -17.48
CA ALA A 45 -30.62 12.80 -18.80
C ALA A 45 -31.68 13.13 -19.86
N PHE A 46 -32.96 13.24 -19.45
CA PHE A 46 -34.09 13.50 -20.33
C PHE A 46 -35.03 14.56 -19.74
N PRO A 47 -34.60 15.83 -19.65
CA PRO A 47 -35.34 16.88 -18.93
C PRO A 47 -36.68 17.24 -19.56
N THR A 48 -36.89 16.92 -20.84
CA THR A 48 -38.15 17.15 -21.55
C THR A 48 -39.17 16.04 -21.30
N SER A 49 -38.78 14.89 -20.76
CA SER A 49 -39.71 13.80 -20.54
C SER A 49 -40.67 14.14 -19.40
N ALA A 50 -41.96 13.87 -19.62
CA ALA A 50 -42.98 13.97 -18.59
C ALA A 50 -42.82 12.94 -17.46
N PHE A 51 -41.92 11.96 -17.61
CA PHE A 51 -41.73 10.83 -16.70
C PHE A 51 -40.31 10.84 -16.11
N HIS A 52 -40.23 10.71 -14.80
CA HIS A 52 -38.97 10.51 -14.08
C HIS A 52 -38.60 9.02 -14.06
N GLY A 53 -39.59 8.14 -13.91
CA GLY A 53 -39.43 6.68 -13.99
C GLY A 53 -39.37 6.18 -15.44
N LEU A 54 -38.21 5.65 -15.86
CA LEU A 54 -37.98 5.14 -17.22
C LEU A 54 -37.94 3.60 -17.31
N LYS A 55 -38.01 2.91 -16.17
CA LYS A 55 -38.05 1.44 -16.10
C LYS A 55 -39.34 1.00 -15.42
N TRP A 56 -39.83 -0.19 -15.76
CA TRP A 56 -41.13 -0.69 -15.27
C TRP A 56 -41.23 -0.76 -13.74
N TYR A 57 -40.12 -0.96 -13.02
CA TYR A 57 -40.07 -1.03 -11.56
C TYR A 57 -39.84 0.33 -10.88
N GLN A 58 -39.65 1.41 -11.65
CA GLN A 58 -39.41 2.74 -11.10
C GLN A 58 -40.74 3.41 -10.78
N PHE A 59 -41.10 3.43 -9.50
CA PHE A 59 -42.32 4.08 -9.01
C PHE A 59 -42.26 5.60 -9.26
N ASP A 60 -43.24 6.13 -9.99
CA ASP A 60 -43.33 7.55 -10.35
C ASP A 60 -44.80 7.98 -10.23
N MET A 61 -45.14 8.67 -9.13
CA MET A 61 -46.52 9.09 -8.86
C MET A 61 -46.99 10.12 -9.88
N SER A 62 -46.13 11.10 -10.19
CA SER A 62 -46.41 12.12 -11.21
C SER A 62 -46.69 11.46 -12.56
N GLY A 63 -45.87 10.47 -12.93
CA GLY A 63 -46.09 9.67 -14.13
C GLY A 63 -47.41 8.90 -14.14
N ILE A 64 -47.84 8.33 -13.00
CA ILE A 64 -49.13 7.66 -12.87
C ILE A 64 -50.29 8.63 -13.09
N VAL A 65 -50.23 9.82 -12.47
CA VAL A 65 -51.25 10.87 -12.65
C VAL A 65 -51.32 11.31 -14.11
N ILE A 66 -50.19 11.60 -14.74
CA ILE A 66 -50.11 12.00 -16.15
C ILE A 66 -50.71 10.93 -17.06
N ARG A 67 -50.33 9.65 -16.88
CA ARG A 67 -50.91 8.53 -17.66
C ARG A 67 -52.42 8.42 -17.48
N THR A 68 -52.92 8.65 -16.26
CA THR A 68 -54.35 8.59 -15.97
C THR A 68 -55.09 9.71 -16.68
N LEU A 69 -54.58 10.95 -16.61
CA LEU A 69 -55.16 12.11 -17.29
C LEU A 69 -55.14 11.96 -18.82
N GLU A 70 -54.06 11.40 -19.37
CA GLU A 70 -53.95 11.12 -20.81
C GLU A 70 -54.94 10.04 -21.24
N ALA A 71 -55.11 8.98 -20.44
CA ALA A 71 -56.05 7.90 -20.73
C ALA A 71 -57.52 8.35 -20.73
N VAL A 72 -57.89 9.31 -19.88
CA VAL A 72 -59.23 9.91 -19.88
C VAL A 72 -59.39 11.07 -20.88
N GLY A 73 -58.35 11.37 -21.67
CA GLY A 73 -58.37 12.40 -22.71
C GLY A 73 -58.31 13.85 -22.21
N LEU A 74 -57.93 14.07 -20.94
CA LEU A 74 -57.80 15.42 -20.37
C LEU A 74 -56.51 16.12 -20.79
N ILE A 75 -55.48 15.35 -21.13
CA ILE A 75 -54.22 15.85 -21.68
C ILE A 75 -53.85 15.04 -22.92
N TRP A 76 -53.11 15.68 -23.83
CA TRP A 76 -52.62 15.07 -25.07
C TRP A 76 -51.19 15.54 -25.35
N ASN A 77 -50.51 14.92 -26.32
CA ASN A 77 -49.12 15.21 -26.70
C ASN A 77 -48.12 15.13 -25.53
N VAL A 78 -48.24 14.09 -24.69
CA VAL A 78 -47.32 13.89 -23.55
C VAL A 78 -45.95 13.44 -24.05
N GLU A 79 -44.93 14.25 -23.74
CA GLU A 79 -43.55 14.02 -24.18
C GLU A 79 -42.92 12.81 -23.49
N ARG A 80 -42.39 11.89 -24.30
CA ARG A 80 -41.74 10.65 -23.86
C ARG A 80 -40.35 10.56 -24.45
N VAL A 81 -39.44 9.91 -23.73
CA VAL A 81 -38.11 9.61 -24.27
C VAL A 81 -38.27 8.72 -25.49
N SER A 82 -37.67 9.11 -26.62
CA SER A 82 -37.64 8.28 -27.81
C SER A 82 -36.72 7.07 -27.60
N GLU A 83 -37.09 5.93 -28.16
CA GLU A 83 -36.30 4.70 -28.04
C GLU A 83 -34.86 4.90 -28.52
N ALA A 84 -34.69 5.65 -29.62
CA ALA A 84 -33.36 6.00 -30.14
C ALA A 84 -32.52 6.80 -29.15
N ALA A 85 -33.10 7.81 -28.49
CA ALA A 85 -32.38 8.61 -27.50
C ALA A 85 -32.02 7.78 -26.24
N PHE A 86 -32.93 6.91 -25.81
CA PHE A 86 -32.71 6.02 -24.68
C PHE A 86 -31.58 5.03 -24.95
N ILE A 87 -31.58 4.37 -26.11
CA ILE A 87 -30.53 3.44 -26.54
C ILE A 87 -29.19 4.16 -26.67
N ALA A 88 -29.16 5.33 -27.30
CA ALA A 88 -27.93 6.10 -27.48
C ALA A 88 -27.27 6.46 -26.14
N GLN A 89 -28.06 6.89 -25.16
CA GLN A 89 -27.56 7.18 -23.80
C GLN A 89 -27.03 5.92 -23.10
N LYS A 90 -27.71 4.77 -23.22
CA LYS A 90 -27.19 3.51 -22.68
C LYS A 90 -25.86 3.10 -23.32
N GLN A 91 -25.76 3.20 -24.65
CA GLN A 91 -24.53 2.88 -25.38
C GLN A 91 -23.37 3.79 -24.97
N ARG A 92 -23.60 5.08 -24.73
CA ARG A 92 -22.58 5.99 -24.19
C ARG A 92 -22.06 5.53 -22.83
N VAL A 93 -22.95 5.17 -21.92
CA VAL A 93 -22.55 4.68 -20.59
C VAL A 93 -21.79 3.35 -20.69
N GLU A 94 -22.23 2.43 -21.55
CA GLU A 94 -21.54 1.16 -21.77
C GLU A 94 -20.15 1.36 -22.38
N THR A 95 -20.02 2.15 -23.44
CA THR A 95 -18.73 2.47 -24.07
C THR A 95 -17.78 3.15 -23.08
N MET A 96 -18.26 4.08 -22.25
CA MET A 96 -17.46 4.67 -21.18
C MET A 96 -17.00 3.65 -20.14
N ARG A 97 -17.89 2.74 -19.71
CA ARG A 97 -17.54 1.67 -18.76
C ARG A 97 -16.51 0.72 -19.33
N GLU A 98 -16.64 0.36 -20.61
CA GLU A 98 -15.66 -0.46 -21.31
C GLU A 98 -14.31 0.25 -21.41
N ALA A 99 -14.30 1.54 -21.81
CA ALA A 99 -13.09 2.34 -21.87
C ALA A 99 -12.38 2.42 -20.51
N ALA A 100 -13.13 2.70 -19.44
CA ALA A 100 -12.59 2.73 -18.08
C ALA A 100 -12.03 1.37 -17.64
N THR A 101 -12.69 0.27 -18.01
CA THR A 101 -12.22 -1.08 -17.72
C THR A 101 -10.93 -1.40 -18.48
N ARG A 102 -10.84 -1.01 -19.76
CA ARG A 102 -9.62 -1.15 -20.57
C ARG A 102 -8.47 -0.34 -19.98
N MET A 103 -8.70 0.92 -19.61
CA MET A 103 -7.70 1.77 -18.96
C MET A 103 -7.22 1.16 -17.64
N ARG A 104 -8.13 0.68 -16.80
CA ARG A 104 -7.79 0.00 -15.54
C ARG A 104 -6.88 -1.22 -15.79
N LYS A 105 -7.24 -2.06 -16.76
CA LYS A 105 -6.43 -3.24 -17.13
C LYS A 105 -5.07 -2.85 -17.69
N ASP A 106 -4.99 -1.78 -18.47
CA ASP A 106 -3.72 -1.25 -18.97
C ASP A 106 -2.84 -0.73 -17.83
N MET A 107 -3.40 0.03 -16.90
CA MET A 107 -2.71 0.51 -15.71
C MET A 107 -2.13 -0.63 -14.88
N TYR A 108 -2.90 -1.70 -14.60
CA TYR A 108 -2.39 -2.86 -13.88
C TYR A 108 -1.25 -3.56 -14.61
N ARG A 109 -1.32 -3.68 -15.94
CA ARG A 109 -0.23 -4.23 -16.75
C ARG A 109 1.02 -3.37 -16.66
N ARG A 110 0.89 -2.04 -16.74
CA ARG A 110 2.03 -1.11 -16.59
C ARG A 110 2.69 -1.23 -15.23
N ILE A 111 1.90 -1.27 -14.14
CA ILE A 111 2.42 -1.45 -12.78
C ILE A 111 3.17 -2.78 -12.66
N ALA A 112 2.61 -3.87 -13.21
CA ALA A 112 3.26 -5.17 -13.18
C ALA A 112 4.60 -5.18 -13.94
N ASN A 113 4.64 -4.56 -15.13
CA ASN A 113 5.87 -4.44 -15.91
C ASN A 113 6.91 -3.58 -15.20
N ALA A 114 6.52 -2.41 -14.68
CA ALA A 114 7.43 -1.53 -13.94
C ALA A 114 8.00 -2.21 -12.68
N LYS A 115 7.18 -3.00 -11.97
CA LYS A 115 7.65 -3.81 -10.85
C LYS A 115 8.71 -4.84 -11.29
N LYS A 116 8.49 -5.49 -12.43
CA LYS A 116 9.41 -6.48 -12.99
C LYS A 116 10.75 -5.83 -13.37
N GLU A 117 10.70 -4.73 -14.12
CA GLU A 117 11.90 -3.96 -14.52
C GLU A 117 12.69 -3.46 -13.32
N LEU A 118 12.00 -2.95 -12.29
CA LEU A 118 12.64 -2.52 -11.05
C LEU A 118 13.34 -3.68 -10.35
N PHE A 119 12.70 -4.86 -10.30
CA PHE A 119 13.27 -6.05 -9.66
C PHE A 119 14.53 -6.52 -10.39
N GLU A 120 14.47 -6.64 -11.72
CA GLU A 120 15.63 -6.99 -12.56
C GLU A 120 16.77 -5.98 -12.40
N SER A 121 16.47 -4.67 -12.33
CA SER A 121 17.48 -3.65 -12.09
C SER A 121 18.12 -3.74 -10.70
N LEU A 122 17.35 -4.10 -9.68
CA LEU A 122 17.86 -4.28 -8.33
C LEU A 122 18.77 -5.51 -8.23
N GLU A 123 18.39 -6.63 -8.84
CA GLU A 123 19.24 -7.82 -8.92
C GLU A 123 20.56 -7.50 -9.62
N GLN A 124 20.52 -6.81 -10.76
CA GLN A 124 21.73 -6.42 -11.47
C GLN A 124 22.64 -5.51 -10.64
N ARG A 125 22.08 -4.56 -9.88
CA ARG A 125 22.86 -3.69 -8.99
C ARG A 125 23.44 -4.46 -7.80
N LEU A 126 22.71 -5.44 -7.28
CA LEU A 126 23.18 -6.30 -6.21
C LEU A 126 24.40 -7.10 -6.67
N ASP A 127 24.33 -7.71 -7.86
CA ASP A 127 25.45 -8.45 -8.47
C ASP A 127 26.67 -7.56 -8.74
N GLN A 128 26.46 -6.29 -9.11
CA GLN A 128 27.56 -5.35 -9.33
C GLN A 128 28.22 -4.85 -8.03
N THR A 129 27.44 -4.74 -6.95
CA THR A 129 27.94 -4.23 -5.66
C THR A 129 28.56 -5.34 -4.82
N ILE A 130 28.05 -6.56 -4.93
CA ILE A 130 28.63 -7.75 -4.31
C ILE A 130 29.69 -8.31 -5.26
N ASN A 131 30.88 -7.72 -5.22
CA ASN A 131 32.04 -8.36 -5.81
C ASN A 131 32.47 -9.49 -4.88
N GLU A 132 31.99 -10.71 -5.13
CA GLU A 132 32.22 -11.90 -4.31
C GLU A 132 33.72 -12.12 -4.00
N ARG A 133 34.59 -11.69 -4.93
CA ARG A 133 36.05 -11.67 -4.74
C ARG A 133 36.52 -10.69 -3.67
N GLU A 134 35.97 -9.49 -3.61
CA GLU A 134 36.34 -8.51 -2.58
C GLU A 134 35.86 -8.97 -1.20
N LEU A 135 34.68 -9.59 -1.13
CA LEU A 135 34.15 -10.16 0.11
C LEU A 135 35.02 -11.33 0.61
N LEU A 136 35.41 -12.24 -0.28
CA LEU A 136 36.34 -13.34 0.06
C LEU A 136 37.69 -12.80 0.53
N THR A 137 38.26 -11.84 -0.21
CA THR A 137 39.57 -11.26 0.12
C THR A 137 39.54 -10.56 1.48
N ALA A 138 38.48 -9.80 1.78
CA ALA A 138 38.30 -9.15 3.07
C ALA A 138 38.13 -10.15 4.23
N THR A 139 37.43 -11.27 3.96
CA THR A 139 37.23 -12.34 4.95
C THR A 139 38.55 -13.04 5.27
N GLU A 140 39.32 -13.43 4.25
CA GLU A 140 40.66 -14.04 4.42
C GLU A 140 41.61 -13.10 5.19
N GLN A 141 41.57 -11.80 4.90
CA GLN A 141 42.38 -10.80 5.61
C GLN A 141 42.01 -10.71 7.09
N CYS A 142 40.72 -10.77 7.41
CA CYS A 142 40.22 -10.75 8.79
C CYS A 142 40.62 -12.02 9.56
N GLU A 143 40.52 -13.21 8.93
CA GLU A 143 40.97 -14.46 9.54
C GLU A 143 42.48 -14.45 9.81
N HIS A 144 43.27 -13.99 8.83
CA HIS A 144 44.72 -13.84 9.02
C HIS A 144 45.08 -12.86 10.13
N ALA A 145 44.35 -11.75 10.26
CA ALA A 145 44.56 -10.77 11.33
C ALA A 145 44.22 -11.36 12.71
N ALA A 146 43.10 -12.09 12.81
CA ALA A 146 42.68 -12.77 14.05
C ALA A 146 43.73 -13.79 14.52
N ALA A 147 44.24 -14.63 13.59
CA ALA A 147 45.28 -15.61 13.90
C ALA A 147 46.58 -14.94 14.40
N ARG A 148 46.99 -13.81 13.82
CA ARG A 148 48.15 -13.04 14.29
C ARG A 148 47.94 -12.47 15.69
N LEU A 149 46.75 -11.96 15.99
CA LEU A 149 46.42 -11.45 17.33
C LEU A 149 46.49 -12.55 18.38
N GLU A 150 45.97 -13.74 18.07
CA GLU A 150 46.05 -14.89 18.97
C GLU A 150 47.51 -15.29 19.27
N GLU A 151 48.36 -15.31 18.25
CA GLU A 151 49.79 -15.62 18.42
C GLU A 151 50.51 -14.55 19.26
N ILE A 152 50.21 -13.27 19.03
CA ILE A 152 50.75 -12.16 19.85
C ILE A 152 50.32 -12.33 21.31
N GLN A 153 49.05 -12.66 21.57
CA GLN A 153 48.57 -12.92 22.93
C GLN A 153 49.30 -14.09 23.59
N LYS A 154 49.51 -15.19 22.86
CA LYS A 154 50.31 -16.34 23.35
C LYS A 154 51.75 -15.93 23.68
N ARG A 155 52.39 -15.11 22.85
CA ARG A 155 53.75 -14.58 23.10
C ARG A 155 53.80 -13.68 24.34
N ILE A 156 52.82 -12.78 24.50
CA ILE A 156 52.70 -11.93 25.69
C ILE A 156 52.50 -12.79 26.95
N ALA A 157 51.64 -13.80 26.89
CA ALA A 157 51.39 -14.72 28.02
C ALA A 157 52.67 -15.48 28.42
N ARG A 158 53.41 -16.02 27.44
CA ARG A 158 54.71 -16.67 27.67
C ARG A 158 55.72 -15.72 28.31
N ALA A 159 55.83 -14.49 27.80
CA ALA A 159 56.74 -13.48 28.34
C ALA A 159 56.39 -13.10 29.79
N LYS A 160 55.09 -12.94 30.10
CA LYS A 160 54.61 -12.69 31.48
C LYS A 160 54.98 -13.85 32.41
N ASN A 161 54.77 -15.09 31.99
CA ASN A 161 55.13 -16.27 32.79
C ASN A 161 56.64 -16.37 33.03
N LEU A 162 57.47 -16.13 32.00
CA LEU A 162 58.92 -16.14 32.14
C LEU A 162 59.39 -15.05 33.12
N LYS A 163 58.82 -13.84 33.02
CA LYS A 163 59.12 -12.75 33.96
C LYS A 163 58.74 -13.15 35.39
N ARG A 164 57.57 -13.76 35.60
CA ARG A 164 57.12 -14.25 36.91
C ARG A 164 58.06 -15.31 37.48
N GLN A 165 58.50 -16.26 36.66
CA GLN A 165 59.46 -17.30 37.07
C GLN A 165 60.81 -16.68 37.48
N LYS A 166 61.34 -15.73 36.70
CA LYS A 166 62.59 -15.03 37.05
C LYS A 166 62.48 -14.26 38.37
N ILE A 167 61.35 -13.59 38.61
CA ILE A 167 61.11 -12.89 39.88
C ILE A 167 61.08 -13.88 41.04
N LEU A 168 60.38 -15.02 40.90
CA LEU A 168 60.32 -16.06 41.93
C LEU A 168 61.70 -16.65 42.22
N ALA A 169 62.49 -16.95 41.19
CA ALA A 169 63.86 -17.44 41.35
C ALA A 169 64.75 -16.43 42.10
N TYR A 170 64.67 -15.14 41.72
CA TYR A 170 65.41 -14.08 42.41
C TYR A 170 64.99 -13.94 43.88
N GLN A 171 63.69 -14.05 44.17
CA GLN A 171 63.18 -14.04 45.55
C GLN A 171 63.69 -15.23 46.37
N GLN A 172 63.78 -16.43 45.77
CA GLN A 172 64.36 -17.61 46.42
C GLN A 172 65.85 -17.42 46.70
N GLU A 173 66.64 -16.96 45.72
CA GLU A 173 68.08 -16.69 45.89
C GLU A 173 68.34 -15.68 47.00
N VAL A 174 67.60 -14.56 47.01
CA VAL A 174 67.71 -13.55 48.07
C VAL A 174 67.30 -14.13 49.42
N GLY A 175 66.23 -14.93 49.48
CA GLY A 175 65.79 -15.59 50.70
C GLY A 175 66.83 -16.56 51.27
N GLU A 176 67.47 -17.37 50.42
CA GLU A 176 68.57 -18.25 50.81
C GLU A 176 69.78 -17.47 51.32
N LEU A 177 70.15 -16.38 50.64
CA LEU A 177 71.26 -15.53 51.05
C LEU A 177 71.03 -14.97 52.45
N ILE A 178 69.83 -14.41 52.70
CA ILE A 178 69.42 -13.91 54.02
C ILE A 178 69.51 -15.01 55.09
N GLN A 179 69.04 -16.23 54.80
CA GLN A 179 69.13 -17.35 55.73
C GLN A 179 70.57 -17.77 56.04
N ARG A 180 71.45 -17.82 55.03
CA ARG A 180 72.87 -18.14 55.20
C ARG A 180 73.57 -17.10 56.08
N THR A 181 73.36 -15.82 55.79
CA THR A 181 73.92 -14.71 56.60
C THR A 181 73.41 -14.73 58.04
N ARG A 182 72.12 -15.05 58.25
CA ARG A 182 71.56 -15.20 59.61
C ARG A 182 72.23 -16.34 60.38
N LYS A 183 72.46 -17.50 59.74
CA LYS A 183 73.14 -18.64 60.38
C LYS A 183 74.60 -18.35 60.72
N SER A 184 75.32 -17.56 59.91
CA SER A 184 76.71 -17.17 60.21
C SER A 184 76.86 -16.14 61.33
N LEU A 185 75.77 -15.45 61.70
CA LEU A 185 75.76 -14.40 62.74
C LEU A 185 75.30 -14.91 64.11
N VAL A 186 74.81 -16.14 64.23
CA VAL A 186 74.47 -16.77 65.52
C VAL A 186 75.72 -17.50 66.04
N PRO A 187 76.32 -17.10 67.17
CA PRO A 187 77.48 -17.79 67.72
C PRO A 187 77.05 -19.19 68.17
N THR A 188 77.78 -20.23 67.75
CA THR A 188 77.68 -21.55 68.36
C THR A 188 78.21 -21.45 69.79
N SER A 189 77.29 -21.45 70.75
CA SER A 189 77.53 -21.71 72.17
C SER A 189 77.86 -23.17 72.41
#